data_AF-A0AAD6TLY5-F1
#
_entry.id   AF-A0AAD6TLY5-F1
#
_cell.length_a   1.000
_cell.length_b   1.000
_cell.length_c   1.000
_cell.angle_alpha   90.00
_cell.angle_beta   90.00
_cell.angle_gamma   90.00
#
_symmetry.space_group_name_H-M   'P 1'
#
loop_
_entity.id
_entity.type
_entity.pdbx_description
1 polymer ?
#
loop_
_entity_poly.entity_id
_entity_poly.type
_entity_poly.pdbx_seq_one_letter_code
_entity_poly.pdbx_strand_id
1 'polypeptide(L)'
;MSSKERNIFIAQNPAAAALFFDEVIQGFIRIILRYDPSSVSAEQNGLFGRCCGYYGMVEAQGRGTLHCHMLVWIEGNPSPQALRDRMHDSPGFADSMFRWLESIIKCELPSTTELVVETEGAMEAPPLPAGTLDPRLHRDPTMSSLAEDDFQTAFRETVEELVILSNWHGHRETCWKHLKNGEPRNDKSCRMRIDGSVNPLTRIDPETESIIMRRLHPRINNFNDLIIFLLRCNMDIKYVGSGEAAKALVYYITDYITKGTLATHVGLAAVEYAIKMNNIKFDPEDSPRYEQAEVNRSLFTKTVMALMSKQEMSHQQVMSYLVGGGDSYTSHSFKVVKWGDYDRHIARQERDLTEVAPALPESESNVDP
;
A
#
# COMPACT_ATOMS: atom_id res chain seq x y z
N MET A 1 6.26 -25.99 -15.88
CA MET A 1 4.87 -25.48 -15.79
C MET A 1 4.78 -24.11 -16.42
N SER A 2 3.87 -23.92 -17.36
CA SER A 2 3.45 -22.63 -17.92
C SER A 2 2.84 -21.71 -16.84
N SER A 3 2.72 -20.41 -17.15
CA SER A 3 2.09 -19.42 -16.27
C SER A 3 0.65 -19.81 -15.88
N LYS A 4 -0.13 -20.30 -16.85
CA LYS A 4 -1.52 -20.75 -16.63
C LYS A 4 -1.58 -21.94 -15.66
N GLU A 5 -0.72 -22.94 -15.85
CA GLU A 5 -0.66 -24.11 -14.98
C GLU A 5 -0.27 -23.73 -13.54
N ARG A 6 0.65 -22.78 -13.36
CA ARG A 6 1.01 -22.26 -12.03
C ARG A 6 -0.17 -21.57 -11.35
N ASN A 7 -0.92 -20.74 -12.07
CA ASN A 7 -2.10 -20.07 -11.51
C ASN A 7 -3.19 -21.08 -11.10
N ILE A 8 -3.41 -22.11 -11.91
CA ILE A 8 -4.35 -23.20 -11.58
C ILE A 8 -3.88 -23.95 -10.34
N PHE A 9 -2.59 -24.28 -10.26
CA PHE A 9 -2.01 -24.98 -9.11
C PHE A 9 -2.19 -24.18 -7.80
N ILE A 10 -1.94 -22.86 -7.83
CA ILE A 10 -2.16 -21.98 -6.67
C ILE A 10 -3.64 -21.95 -6.29
N ALA A 11 -4.54 -21.84 -7.28
CA ALA A 11 -5.98 -21.81 -7.03
C ALA A 11 -6.51 -23.13 -6.43
N GLN A 12 -5.89 -24.27 -6.78
CA GLN A 12 -6.21 -25.58 -6.21
C GLN A 12 -5.61 -25.81 -4.82
N ASN A 13 -4.60 -25.02 -4.43
CA ASN A 13 -3.90 -25.15 -3.15
C ASN A 13 -3.91 -23.83 -2.35
N PRO A 14 -5.09 -23.26 -2.04
CA PRO A 14 -5.20 -21.94 -1.44
C PRO A 14 -4.63 -21.88 -0.02
N ALA A 15 -4.67 -22.99 0.74
CA ALA A 15 -4.09 -23.07 2.08
C ALA A 15 -2.55 -22.96 2.04
N ALA A 16 -1.90 -23.68 1.11
CA ALA A 16 -0.45 -23.59 0.94
C ALA A 16 -0.02 -22.18 0.50
N ALA A 17 -0.80 -21.54 -0.37
CA ALA A 17 -0.55 -20.16 -0.79
C ALA A 17 -0.67 -19.16 0.38
N ALA A 18 -1.68 -19.33 1.24
CA ALA A 18 -1.88 -18.49 2.42
C ALA A 18 -0.78 -18.70 3.47
N LEU A 19 -0.39 -19.96 3.74
CA LEU A 19 0.71 -20.28 4.66
C LEU A 19 2.04 -19.72 4.16
N PHE A 20 2.36 -19.91 2.87
CA PHE A 20 3.58 -19.35 2.29
C PHE A 20 3.61 -17.82 2.42
N PHE A 21 2.50 -17.16 2.13
CA PHE A 21 2.39 -15.72 2.27
C PHE A 21 2.61 -15.27 3.74
N ASP A 22 1.96 -15.95 4.70
CA ASP A 22 2.12 -15.62 6.12
C ASP A 22 3.56 -15.79 6.59
N GLU A 23 4.20 -16.93 6.28
CA GLU A 23 5.61 -17.17 6.60
C GLU A 23 6.53 -16.10 6.01
N VAL A 24 6.26 -15.65 4.79
CA VAL A 24 7.03 -14.57 4.14
C VAL A 24 6.86 -13.24 4.88
N ILE A 25 5.63 -12.86 5.24
CA ILE A 25 5.39 -11.58 5.92
C ILE A 25 5.93 -11.60 7.35
N GLN A 26 5.75 -12.70 8.08
CA GLN A 26 6.34 -12.88 9.42
C GLN A 26 7.87 -12.90 9.35
N GLY A 27 8.45 -13.54 8.33
CA GLY A 27 9.87 -13.50 8.04
C GLY A 27 10.37 -12.08 7.78
N PHE A 28 9.64 -11.29 6.99
CA PHE A 28 9.94 -9.88 6.75
C PHE A 28 9.96 -9.06 8.05
N ILE A 29 8.93 -9.20 8.90
CA ILE A 29 8.84 -8.49 10.19
C ILE A 29 10.00 -8.89 11.12
N ARG A 30 10.28 -10.19 11.25
CA ARG A 30 11.28 -10.71 12.18
C ARG A 30 12.72 -10.48 11.71
N ILE A 31 13.01 -10.65 10.42
CA ILE A 31 14.38 -10.67 9.90
C ILE A 31 14.75 -9.33 9.28
N ILE A 32 13.87 -8.75 8.46
CA ILE A 32 14.17 -7.50 7.74
C ILE A 32 13.92 -6.30 8.65
N LEU A 33 12.76 -6.23 9.31
CA LEU A 33 12.48 -5.13 10.26
C LEU A 33 13.16 -5.33 11.62
N ARG A 34 13.52 -6.57 11.96
CA ARG A 34 14.02 -6.98 13.28
C ARG A 34 13.12 -6.49 14.42
N TYR A 35 11.81 -6.49 14.18
CA TYR A 35 10.84 -6.08 15.18
C TYR A 35 10.56 -7.23 16.15
N ASP A 36 10.75 -6.97 17.43
CA ASP A 36 10.36 -7.86 18.51
C ASP A 36 9.71 -7.03 19.62
N PRO A 37 8.40 -7.22 19.89
CA PRO A 37 7.69 -6.45 20.91
C PRO A 37 8.16 -6.76 22.34
N SER A 38 8.88 -7.86 22.54
CA SER A 38 9.35 -8.33 23.86
C SER A 38 10.76 -7.86 24.23
N SER A 39 11.51 -7.32 23.27
CA SER A 39 12.88 -6.86 23.48
C SER A 39 12.97 -5.40 23.03
N VAL A 40 13.57 -4.55 23.89
CA VAL A 40 13.76 -3.11 23.64
C VAL A 40 15.25 -2.80 23.45
N SER A 41 16.05 -3.79 23.05
CA SER A 41 17.50 -3.60 22.98
C SER A 41 17.89 -2.67 21.83
N ALA A 42 18.90 -1.83 22.07
CA ALA A 42 19.46 -0.93 21.07
C ALA A 42 20.08 -1.65 19.86
N GLU A 43 20.25 -2.97 19.92
CA GLU A 43 20.86 -3.80 18.86
C GLU A 43 19.84 -4.31 17.81
N GLN A 44 18.57 -3.91 17.92
CA GLN A 44 17.48 -4.32 17.00
C GLN A 44 17.34 -3.44 15.75
N ASN A 45 18.43 -2.84 15.26
CA ASN A 45 18.37 -2.15 13.98
C ASN A 45 18.10 -3.16 12.87
N GLY A 46 16.93 -3.04 12.23
CA GLY A 46 16.60 -3.72 11.00
C GLY A 46 17.16 -2.97 9.79
N LEU A 47 16.77 -3.42 8.60
CA LEU A 47 17.23 -2.88 7.32
C LEU A 47 17.05 -1.36 7.21
N PHE A 48 15.92 -0.84 7.70
CA PHE A 48 15.58 0.59 7.61
C PHE A 48 16.03 1.39 8.84
N GLY A 49 16.64 0.76 9.85
CA GLY A 49 16.87 1.33 11.18
C GLY A 49 16.02 0.66 12.26
N ARG A 50 15.85 1.32 13.41
CA ARG A 50 15.06 0.79 14.53
C ARG A 50 13.56 0.91 14.23
N CYS A 51 12.92 -0.22 13.95
CA CYS A 51 11.48 -0.29 13.77
C CYS A 51 10.78 -0.15 15.14
N CYS A 52 9.98 0.90 15.32
CA CYS A 52 9.18 1.10 16.54
C CYS A 52 7.70 0.72 16.36
N GLY A 53 7.25 0.49 15.13
CA GLY A 53 5.93 -0.05 14.87
C GLY A 53 5.69 -0.35 13.40
N TYR A 54 4.65 -1.12 13.12
CA TYR A 54 4.19 -1.39 11.76
C TYR A 54 2.69 -1.69 11.70
N TYR A 55 2.14 -1.53 10.51
CA TYR A 55 0.78 -1.91 10.17
C TYR A 55 0.74 -2.41 8.73
N GLY A 56 0.49 -3.70 8.55
CA GLY A 56 0.31 -4.35 7.25
C GLY A 56 -1.17 -4.67 7.01
N MET A 57 -1.66 -4.41 5.81
CA MET A 57 -3.00 -4.81 5.36
C MET A 57 -2.88 -5.80 4.21
N VAL A 58 -3.63 -6.89 4.29
CA VAL A 58 -3.62 -7.99 3.31
C VAL A 58 -4.79 -7.85 2.34
N GLU A 59 -4.48 -7.83 1.05
CA GLU A 59 -5.46 -7.80 -0.03
C GLU A 59 -5.27 -9.02 -0.95
N ALA A 60 -6.37 -9.62 -1.43
CA ALA A 60 -6.29 -10.47 -2.62
C ALA A 60 -6.30 -9.60 -3.87
N GLN A 61 -5.20 -9.63 -4.60
CA GLN A 61 -5.24 -9.22 -6.00
C GLN A 61 -5.91 -10.36 -6.76
N GLY A 62 -6.83 -10.07 -7.70
CA GLY A 62 -7.59 -11.04 -8.51
C GLY A 62 -6.76 -11.94 -9.44
N ARG A 63 -5.57 -12.34 -9.01
CA ARG A 63 -4.55 -13.19 -9.64
C ARG A 63 -4.21 -14.42 -8.78
N GLY A 64 -4.97 -14.67 -7.71
CA GLY A 64 -4.84 -15.87 -6.87
C GLY A 64 -3.75 -15.79 -5.80
N THR A 65 -3.14 -14.62 -5.58
CA THR A 65 -2.11 -14.40 -4.55
C THR A 65 -2.51 -13.26 -3.62
N LEU A 66 -2.15 -13.39 -2.35
CA LEU A 66 -2.27 -12.32 -1.37
C LEU A 66 -1.16 -11.28 -1.59
N HIS A 67 -1.43 -10.05 -1.18
CA HIS A 67 -0.54 -8.91 -1.27
C HIS A 67 -0.61 -8.10 0.01
N CYS A 68 0.52 -7.56 0.48
CA CYS A 68 0.58 -6.78 1.71
C CYS A 68 0.96 -5.33 1.40
N HIS A 69 0.15 -4.38 1.86
CA HIS A 69 0.51 -2.98 1.97
C HIS A 69 0.94 -2.69 3.41
N MET A 70 2.21 -2.36 3.63
CA MET A 70 2.76 -2.20 4.98
C MET A 70 3.32 -0.80 5.22
N LEU A 71 2.93 -0.23 6.36
CA LEU A 71 3.63 0.89 6.99
C LEU A 71 4.61 0.41 8.02
N VAL A 72 5.76 1.06 8.02
CA VAL A 72 6.83 0.83 8.99
C VAL A 72 7.24 2.18 9.57
N TRP A 73 7.18 2.30 10.89
CA TRP A 73 7.65 3.46 11.62
C TRP A 73 9.07 3.21 12.10
N ILE A 74 9.97 4.08 11.66
CA ILE A 74 11.38 4.05 12.05
C ILE A 74 11.62 5.16 13.05
N GLU A 75 12.21 4.78 14.18
CA GLU A 75 12.55 5.73 15.24
C GLU A 75 13.62 6.73 14.79
N GLY A 76 13.59 7.93 15.36
CA GLY A 76 14.57 8.98 15.12
C GLY A 76 14.15 9.97 14.03
N ASN A 77 13.06 9.70 13.30
CA ASN A 77 12.49 10.65 12.37
C ASN A 77 11.84 11.83 13.12
N PRO A 78 12.27 13.08 12.90
CA PRO A 78 11.60 14.25 13.43
C PRO A 78 10.22 14.44 12.78
N SER A 79 9.41 15.35 13.34
CA SER A 79 8.17 15.77 12.68
C SER A 79 8.46 16.36 11.29
N PRO A 80 7.53 16.34 10.33
CA PRO A 80 7.77 16.86 8.99
C PRO A 80 8.33 18.30 8.96
N GLN A 81 7.82 19.18 9.83
CA GLN A 81 8.34 20.55 9.93
C GLN A 81 9.79 20.56 10.45
N ALA A 82 10.05 19.88 11.57
CA ALA A 82 11.40 19.83 12.13
C ALA A 82 12.41 19.11 11.21
N LEU A 83 11.95 18.16 10.39
CA LEU A 83 12.77 17.54 9.35
C LEU A 83 13.20 18.58 8.31
N ARG A 84 12.26 19.38 7.82
CA ARG A 84 12.52 20.45 6.85
C ARG A 84 13.45 21.51 7.40
N ASP A 85 13.17 22.02 8.60
CA ASP A 85 14.00 23.02 9.26
C ASP A 85 15.45 22.49 9.37
N ARG A 86 15.63 21.22 9.77
CA ARG A 86 16.96 20.60 9.81
C ARG A 86 17.60 20.44 8.43
N MET A 87 16.84 20.09 7.40
CA MET A 87 17.37 19.99 6.03
C MET A 87 17.86 21.33 5.49
N HIS A 88 17.24 22.45 5.88
CA HIS A 88 17.66 23.79 5.48
C HIS A 88 18.76 24.37 6.37
N ASP A 89 18.62 24.24 7.69
CA ASP A 89 19.42 25.00 8.66
C ASP A 89 20.66 24.26 9.14
N SER A 90 20.67 22.92 9.06
CA SER A 90 21.78 22.11 9.58
C SER A 90 22.74 21.67 8.46
N PRO A 91 24.00 22.16 8.44
CA PRO A 91 24.96 21.80 7.41
C PRO A 91 25.18 20.27 7.32
N GLY A 92 25.04 19.71 6.11
CA GLY A 92 25.27 18.29 5.84
C GLY A 92 24.18 17.33 6.32
N PHE A 93 23.10 17.83 6.94
CA PHE A 93 21.97 16.98 7.35
C PHE A 93 21.21 16.44 6.12
N ALA A 94 20.89 17.29 5.15
CA ALA A 94 20.24 16.88 3.89
C ALA A 94 21.05 15.80 3.16
N ASP A 95 22.37 15.98 3.01
CA ASP A 95 23.24 15.00 2.36
C ASP A 95 23.29 13.66 3.12
N SER A 96 23.20 13.70 4.45
CA SER A 96 23.15 12.48 5.27
C SER A 96 21.81 11.77 5.11
N MET A 97 20.69 12.51 5.03
CA MET A 97 19.37 11.96 4.71
C MET A 97 19.34 11.36 3.31
N PHE A 98 19.90 12.04 2.29
CA PHE A 98 19.93 11.55 0.92
C PHE A 98 20.76 10.27 0.81
N ARG A 99 21.96 10.24 1.41
CA ARG A 99 22.80 9.03 1.44
C ARG A 99 22.10 7.85 2.12
N TRP A 100 21.40 8.10 3.22
CA TRP A 100 20.62 7.06 3.89
C TRP A 100 19.50 6.55 2.98
N LEU A 101 18.68 7.44 2.40
CA LEU A 101 17.57 7.04 1.52
C LEU A 101 18.08 6.29 0.28
N GLU A 102 19.12 6.76 -0.38
CA GLU A 102 19.75 6.09 -1.52
C GLU A 102 20.37 4.73 -1.15
N SER A 103 20.74 4.51 0.12
CA SER A 103 21.22 3.20 0.57
C SER A 103 20.09 2.18 0.72
N ILE A 104 18.85 2.62 0.93
CA ILE A 104 17.70 1.74 1.19
C ILE A 104 16.69 1.66 0.04
N ILE A 105 16.58 2.70 -0.79
CA ILE A 105 15.63 2.78 -1.90
C ILE A 105 16.42 3.03 -3.19
N LYS A 106 16.37 2.06 -4.10
CA LYS A 106 16.93 2.16 -5.44
C LYS A 106 15.85 2.45 -6.47
N CYS A 107 16.22 3.22 -7.48
CA CYS A 107 15.35 3.62 -8.58
C CYS A 107 15.92 3.23 -9.96
N GLU A 108 16.98 2.42 -9.99
CA GLU A 108 17.73 2.04 -11.17
C GLU A 108 18.28 0.62 -11.05
N LEU A 109 18.69 0.05 -12.17
CA LEU A 109 19.34 -1.25 -12.16
C LEU A 109 20.74 -1.15 -11.53
N PRO A 110 21.23 -2.18 -10.81
CA PRO A 110 22.60 -2.24 -10.31
C PRO A 110 23.68 -1.89 -11.36
N SER A 111 23.46 -2.27 -12.62
CA SER A 111 24.36 -1.98 -13.74
C SER A 111 24.30 -0.53 -14.26
N THR A 112 23.27 0.23 -13.90
CA THR A 112 23.03 1.58 -14.42
C THR A 112 23.90 2.61 -13.69
N THR A 113 24.92 3.12 -14.37
CA THR A 113 25.84 4.15 -13.84
C THR A 113 25.55 5.55 -14.40
N GLU A 114 24.94 5.62 -15.58
CA GLU A 114 24.63 6.86 -16.30
C GLU A 114 23.12 7.06 -16.44
N LEU A 115 22.73 8.29 -16.81
CA LEU A 115 21.34 8.65 -17.02
C LEU A 115 20.79 7.96 -18.27
N VAL A 116 19.77 7.13 -18.11
CA VAL A 116 19.08 6.49 -19.23
C VAL A 116 17.92 7.39 -19.66
N VAL A 117 17.96 7.88 -20.89
CA VAL A 117 16.93 8.78 -21.43
C VAL A 117 16.18 8.08 -22.56
N GLU A 118 14.85 8.18 -22.53
CA GLU A 118 13.99 7.62 -23.55
C GLU A 118 13.90 8.56 -24.75
N THR A 119 14.39 8.11 -25.91
CA THR A 119 14.38 8.90 -27.16
C THR A 119 13.27 8.48 -28.13
N GLU A 120 12.85 7.20 -28.09
CA GLU A 120 11.89 6.60 -29.03
C GLU A 120 10.60 6.12 -28.36
N GLY A 121 10.28 6.69 -27.20
CA GLY A 121 9.14 6.29 -26.37
C GLY A 121 9.51 5.39 -25.20
N ALA A 122 8.49 4.85 -24.52
CA ALA A 122 8.66 4.06 -23.32
C ALA A 122 9.50 2.80 -23.58
N MET A 123 10.59 2.62 -22.82
CA MET A 123 11.42 1.42 -22.92
C MET A 123 10.68 0.20 -22.36
N GLU A 124 10.70 -0.87 -23.15
CA GLU A 124 10.18 -2.16 -22.74
C GLU A 124 11.22 -2.95 -21.95
N ALA A 125 10.74 -3.81 -21.06
CA ALA A 125 11.61 -4.71 -20.31
C ALA A 125 12.31 -5.68 -21.28
N PRO A 126 13.62 -5.91 -21.12
CA PRO A 126 14.32 -6.95 -21.86
C PRO A 126 13.58 -8.31 -21.73
N PRO A 127 13.27 -8.99 -22.84
CA PRO A 127 12.60 -10.27 -22.78
C PRO A 127 13.56 -11.33 -22.19
N LEU A 128 13.00 -12.24 -21.40
CA LEU A 128 13.77 -13.39 -20.92
C LEU A 128 14.16 -14.28 -22.11
N PRO A 129 15.44 -14.64 -22.30
CA PRO A 129 15.86 -15.45 -23.45
C PRO A 129 15.15 -16.80 -23.49
N ALA A 130 14.80 -17.27 -24.69
CA ALA A 130 14.09 -18.53 -24.85
C ALA A 130 14.89 -19.70 -24.25
N GLY A 131 14.23 -20.54 -23.45
CA GLY A 131 14.86 -21.71 -22.81
C GLY A 131 15.58 -21.42 -21.50
N THR A 132 15.65 -20.16 -21.06
CA THR A 132 16.17 -19.82 -19.73
C THR A 132 15.12 -20.09 -18.65
N LEU A 133 15.59 -20.49 -17.46
CA LEU A 133 14.73 -20.65 -16.30
C LEU A 133 14.34 -19.26 -15.76
N ASP A 134 13.14 -19.15 -15.18
CA ASP A 134 12.70 -17.93 -14.52
C ASP A 134 13.67 -17.59 -13.37
N PRO A 135 14.30 -16.39 -13.35
CA PRO A 135 15.26 -16.01 -12.31
C PRO A 135 14.74 -16.20 -10.88
N ARG A 136 13.43 -16.05 -10.66
CA ARG A 136 12.79 -16.26 -9.34
C ARG A 136 12.86 -17.70 -8.85
N LEU A 137 13.12 -18.66 -9.75
CA LEU A 137 13.27 -20.08 -9.44
C LEU A 137 14.73 -20.51 -9.30
N HIS A 138 15.69 -19.61 -9.57
CA HIS A 138 17.12 -19.91 -9.38
C HIS A 138 17.44 -20.09 -7.90
N ARG A 139 18.46 -20.91 -7.60
CA ARG A 139 19.01 -21.00 -6.24
C ARG A 139 19.76 -19.71 -5.91
N ASP A 140 19.58 -19.23 -4.68
CA ASP A 140 20.30 -18.05 -4.21
C ASP A 140 21.81 -18.32 -4.11
N PRO A 141 22.68 -17.37 -4.50
CA PRO A 141 24.05 -17.38 -4.03
C PRO A 141 24.05 -17.29 -2.50
N THR A 142 24.92 -18.06 -1.84
CA THR A 142 25.05 -18.02 -0.38
C THR A 142 26.45 -17.62 0.03
N MET A 143 26.56 -16.78 1.06
CA MET A 143 27.86 -16.39 1.64
C MET A 143 28.64 -17.60 2.18
N SER A 144 27.95 -18.69 2.54
CA SER A 144 28.61 -19.94 2.97
C SER A 144 29.27 -20.72 1.84
N SER A 145 28.86 -20.49 0.58
CA SER A 145 29.32 -21.26 -0.58
C SER A 145 30.29 -20.52 -1.49
N LEU A 146 30.46 -19.21 -1.30
CA LEU A 146 31.24 -18.33 -2.17
C LEU A 146 32.20 -17.48 -1.34
N ALA A 147 33.31 -17.05 -1.93
CA ALA A 147 34.11 -15.98 -1.36
C ALA A 147 33.30 -14.67 -1.36
N GLU A 148 33.67 -13.70 -0.51
CA GLU A 148 32.92 -12.45 -0.35
C GLU A 148 32.76 -11.70 -1.69
N ASP A 149 33.85 -11.51 -2.44
CA ASP A 149 33.81 -10.77 -3.72
C ASP A 149 32.97 -11.50 -4.79
N ASP A 150 33.02 -12.83 -4.81
CA ASP A 150 32.22 -13.67 -5.70
C ASP A 150 30.73 -13.59 -5.32
N PHE A 151 30.41 -13.60 -4.02
CA PHE A 151 29.06 -13.42 -3.53
C PHE A 151 28.51 -12.04 -3.88
N GLN A 152 29.28 -10.97 -3.69
CA GLN A 152 28.84 -9.60 -4.03
C GLN A 152 28.56 -9.46 -5.53
N THR A 153 29.36 -10.12 -6.37
CA THR A 153 29.14 -10.15 -7.82
C THR A 153 27.86 -10.92 -8.16
N ALA A 154 27.72 -12.15 -7.67
CA ALA A 154 26.53 -12.97 -7.91
C ALA A 154 25.24 -12.34 -7.33
N PHE A 155 25.33 -11.64 -6.20
CA PHE A 155 24.22 -10.90 -5.59
C PHE A 155 23.75 -9.78 -6.53
N ARG A 156 24.67 -8.94 -7.02
CA ARG A 156 24.31 -7.84 -7.94
C ARG A 156 23.69 -8.35 -9.23
N GLU A 157 24.26 -9.41 -9.83
CA GLU A 157 23.70 -10.04 -11.03
C GLU A 157 22.30 -10.62 -10.77
N THR A 158 22.10 -11.28 -9.63
CA THR A 158 20.79 -11.82 -9.26
C THR A 158 19.77 -10.69 -9.05
N VAL A 159 20.15 -9.61 -8.37
CA VAL A 159 19.27 -8.44 -8.17
C VAL A 159 18.91 -7.80 -9.50
N GLU A 160 19.88 -7.62 -10.40
CA GLU A 160 19.64 -7.09 -11.76
C GLU A 160 18.55 -7.90 -12.49
N GLU A 161 18.69 -9.22 -12.57
CA GLU A 161 17.72 -10.11 -13.21
C GLU A 161 16.34 -10.02 -12.57
N LEU A 162 16.27 -10.00 -11.24
CA LEU A 162 15.02 -9.91 -10.49
C LEU A 162 14.33 -8.56 -10.69
N VAL A 163 15.08 -7.46 -10.73
CA VAL A 163 14.56 -6.11 -10.94
C VAL A 163 14.02 -5.96 -12.36
N ILE A 164 14.75 -6.43 -13.37
CA ILE A 164 14.28 -6.45 -14.76
C ILE A 164 12.96 -7.21 -14.86
N LEU A 165 12.86 -8.38 -14.22
CA LEU A 165 11.68 -9.22 -14.32
C LEU A 165 10.48 -8.70 -13.51
N SER A 166 10.73 -8.19 -12.30
CA SER A 166 9.68 -7.95 -11.29
C SER A 166 9.41 -6.47 -11.04
N ASN A 167 10.38 -5.59 -11.27
CA ASN A 167 10.30 -4.17 -10.95
C ASN A 167 10.35 -3.23 -12.16
N TRP A 168 10.45 -3.77 -13.37
CA TRP A 168 10.25 -2.99 -14.58
C TRP A 168 8.79 -2.58 -14.76
N HIS A 169 8.55 -1.28 -14.82
CA HIS A 169 7.23 -0.71 -15.05
C HIS A 169 6.96 -0.57 -16.55
N GLY A 170 6.19 -1.52 -17.07
CA GLY A 170 5.45 -1.35 -18.33
C GLY A 170 4.03 -0.93 -18.02
N HIS A 171 3.50 0.07 -18.74
CA HIS A 171 2.14 0.51 -18.53
C HIS A 171 1.12 -0.60 -18.80
N ARG A 172 0.15 -0.72 -17.89
CA ARG A 172 -0.96 -1.70 -17.95
C ARG A 172 -2.27 -1.00 -17.59
N GLU A 173 -3.40 -1.67 -17.77
CA GLU A 173 -4.73 -1.12 -17.39
C GLU A 173 -4.79 -0.58 -15.94
N THR A 174 -3.99 -1.14 -15.03
CA THR A 174 -3.87 -0.65 -13.65
C THR A 174 -3.34 0.79 -13.55
N CYS A 175 -2.53 1.23 -14.51
CA CYS A 175 -2.02 2.61 -14.61
C CYS A 175 -3.16 3.60 -14.90
N TRP A 176 -4.21 3.13 -15.57
CA TRP A 176 -5.30 3.92 -16.10
C TRP A 176 -6.57 3.85 -15.24
N LYS A 177 -6.51 3.15 -14.10
CA LYS A 177 -7.69 2.88 -13.25
C LYS A 177 -8.47 4.13 -12.83
N HIS A 178 -7.79 5.27 -12.69
CA HIS A 178 -8.41 6.52 -12.27
C HIS A 178 -8.70 7.49 -13.42
N LEU A 179 -8.42 7.09 -14.66
CA LEU A 179 -8.72 7.91 -15.82
C LEU A 179 -10.21 7.90 -16.14
N LYS A 180 -10.73 9.09 -16.44
CA LYS A 180 -12.08 9.26 -16.96
C LYS A 180 -12.11 8.89 -18.44
N ASN A 181 -13.30 8.58 -18.94
CA ASN A 181 -13.49 8.28 -20.35
C ASN A 181 -13.00 9.44 -21.22
N GLY A 182 -12.11 9.14 -22.17
CA GLY A 182 -11.53 10.12 -23.10
C GLY A 182 -10.22 10.76 -22.62
N GLU A 183 -9.78 10.52 -21.38
CA GLU A 183 -8.46 10.98 -20.93
C GLU A 183 -7.33 10.17 -21.60
N PRO A 184 -6.23 10.84 -22.00
CA PRO A 184 -5.17 10.17 -22.74
C PRO A 184 -4.44 9.17 -21.85
N ARG A 185 -4.15 7.99 -22.39
CA ARG A 185 -3.36 6.94 -21.74
C ARG A 185 -1.88 7.12 -22.11
N ASN A 186 -1.16 7.91 -21.34
CA ASN A 186 0.25 8.22 -21.54
C ASN A 186 1.04 8.27 -20.23
N ASP A 187 2.33 8.55 -20.32
CA ASP A 187 3.24 8.65 -19.18
C ASP A 187 2.75 9.61 -18.09
N LYS A 188 2.26 10.79 -18.48
CA LYS A 188 1.76 11.81 -17.55
C LYS A 188 0.51 11.36 -16.79
N SER A 189 -0.27 10.47 -17.40
CA SER A 189 -1.50 9.94 -16.81
C SER A 189 -1.26 8.66 -16.00
N CYS A 190 0.00 8.23 -15.83
CA CYS A 190 0.33 7.02 -15.10
C CYS A 190 0.04 7.18 -13.60
N ARG A 191 -0.91 6.39 -13.08
CA ARG A 191 -1.20 6.33 -11.64
C ARG A 191 0.05 6.06 -10.79
N MET A 192 0.99 5.26 -11.27
CA MET A 192 2.21 4.92 -10.54
C MET A 192 3.28 6.02 -10.61
N ARG A 193 3.01 7.12 -11.33
CA ARG A 193 3.93 8.25 -11.54
C ARG A 193 5.26 7.84 -12.18
N ILE A 194 5.22 6.80 -13.03
CA ILE A 194 6.33 6.44 -13.89
C ILE A 194 6.08 7.13 -15.23
N ASP A 195 6.59 8.35 -15.34
CA ASP A 195 6.34 9.27 -16.45
C ASP A 195 7.52 9.41 -17.42
N GLY A 196 8.54 8.57 -17.27
CA GLY A 196 9.78 8.65 -18.06
C GLY A 196 10.80 9.65 -17.54
N SER A 197 10.49 10.39 -16.46
CA SER A 197 11.45 11.33 -15.88
C SER A 197 12.62 10.60 -15.21
N VAL A 198 13.79 11.24 -15.28
CA VAL A 198 15.02 10.80 -14.65
C VAL A 198 15.64 11.96 -13.88
N ASN A 199 16.40 11.62 -12.85
CA ASN A 199 16.98 12.58 -11.94
C ASN A 199 18.39 12.14 -11.52
N PRO A 200 19.46 12.88 -11.88
CA PRO A 200 20.83 12.43 -11.62
C PRO A 200 21.20 12.43 -10.14
N LEU A 201 20.54 13.24 -9.29
CA LEU A 201 20.89 13.44 -7.88
C LEU A 201 19.64 13.58 -7.03
N THR A 202 19.65 13.02 -5.82
CA THR A 202 18.61 13.30 -4.84
C THR A 202 18.62 14.77 -4.45
N ARG A 203 17.44 15.40 -4.41
CA ARG A 203 17.29 16.81 -4.05
C ARG A 203 15.97 17.07 -3.34
N ILE A 204 15.86 18.24 -2.72
CA ILE A 204 14.58 18.76 -2.22
C ILE A 204 13.89 19.51 -3.37
N ASP A 205 12.62 19.23 -3.57
CA ASP A 205 11.76 19.97 -4.48
C ASP A 205 11.49 21.37 -3.92
N PRO A 206 11.75 22.45 -4.69
CA PRO A 206 11.65 23.81 -4.18
C PRO A 206 10.22 24.28 -3.92
N GLU A 207 9.21 23.64 -4.52
CA GLU A 207 7.80 24.03 -4.39
C GLU A 207 7.09 23.22 -3.29
N THR A 208 7.36 21.93 -3.22
CA THR A 208 6.67 20.97 -2.35
C THR A 208 7.48 20.58 -1.11
N GLU A 209 8.75 20.99 -1.05
CA GLU A 209 9.72 20.63 0.01
C GLU A 209 9.86 19.11 0.21
N SER A 210 9.49 18.33 -0.82
CA SER A 210 9.57 16.87 -0.81
C SER A 210 10.92 16.39 -1.33
N ILE A 211 11.36 15.22 -0.88
CA ILE A 211 12.61 14.62 -1.37
C ILE A 211 12.34 13.92 -2.71
N ILE A 212 12.96 14.43 -3.78
CA ILE A 212 13.00 13.76 -5.07
C ILE A 212 14.25 12.90 -5.10
N MET A 213 14.05 11.58 -5.09
CA MET A 213 15.14 10.61 -5.17
C MET A 213 15.90 10.71 -6.48
N ARG A 214 17.21 10.41 -6.45
CA ARG A 214 17.98 10.02 -7.63
C ARG A 214 17.25 8.87 -8.34
N ARG A 215 17.21 8.96 -9.66
CA ARG A 215 16.60 7.99 -10.57
C ARG A 215 17.36 8.03 -11.89
N LEU A 216 18.21 7.04 -12.11
CA LEU A 216 18.95 6.95 -13.37
C LEU A 216 18.18 6.22 -14.47
N HIS A 217 17.22 5.38 -14.10
CA HIS A 217 16.40 4.63 -15.04
C HIS A 217 14.93 5.08 -14.98
N PRO A 218 14.30 5.40 -16.12
CA PRO A 218 12.95 5.99 -16.15
C PRO A 218 11.84 4.98 -15.84
N ARG A 219 12.12 3.67 -15.97
CA ARG A 219 11.11 2.61 -15.86
C ARG A 219 11.26 1.66 -14.66
N ILE A 220 12.27 1.82 -13.80
CA ILE A 220 12.43 0.93 -12.64
C ILE A 220 11.61 1.45 -11.46
N ASN A 221 10.69 0.63 -10.97
CA ASN A 221 9.94 0.95 -9.77
C ASN A 221 10.82 0.82 -8.52
N ASN A 222 10.56 1.65 -7.50
CA ASN A 222 11.39 1.71 -6.30
C ASN A 222 11.50 0.35 -5.60
N PHE A 223 12.72 -0.06 -5.28
CA PHE A 223 13.00 -1.33 -4.61
C PHE A 223 14.12 -1.22 -3.59
N ASN A 224 14.34 -2.30 -2.85
CA ASN A 224 15.54 -2.51 -2.04
C ASN A 224 16.21 -3.81 -2.47
N ASP A 225 17.54 -3.76 -2.64
CA ASP A 225 18.36 -4.84 -3.18
C ASP A 225 18.22 -6.12 -2.36
N LEU A 226 18.27 -6.01 -1.03
CA LEU A 226 18.14 -7.14 -0.12
C LEU A 226 16.72 -7.70 -0.11
N ILE A 227 15.70 -6.84 -0.13
CA ILE A 227 14.31 -7.31 -0.10
C ILE A 227 13.94 -8.00 -1.40
N ILE A 228 14.30 -7.45 -2.56
CA ILE A 228 13.99 -8.10 -3.84
C ILE A 228 14.76 -9.41 -4.01
N PHE A 229 16.00 -9.47 -3.52
CA PHE A 229 16.80 -10.70 -3.49
C PHE A 229 16.13 -11.80 -2.66
N LEU A 230 15.63 -11.46 -1.45
CA LEU A 230 15.02 -12.43 -0.54
C LEU A 230 13.60 -12.83 -0.93
N LEU A 231 12.77 -11.86 -1.37
CA LEU A 231 11.34 -12.07 -1.62
C LEU A 231 11.02 -12.38 -3.08
N ARG A 232 11.90 -12.00 -4.01
CA ARG A 232 11.82 -12.33 -5.45
C ARG A 232 10.49 -11.92 -6.09
N CYS A 233 9.89 -10.85 -5.60
CA CYS A 233 8.59 -10.35 -6.03
C CYS A 233 8.61 -8.83 -6.23
N ASN A 234 7.62 -8.33 -6.99
CA ASN A 234 7.47 -6.90 -7.21
C ASN A 234 7.25 -6.17 -5.89
N MET A 235 7.92 -5.03 -5.74
CA MET A 235 7.74 -4.14 -4.60
C MET A 235 7.74 -2.67 -5.00
N ASP A 236 7.28 -1.81 -4.09
CA ASP A 236 7.22 -0.36 -4.25
C ASP A 236 7.51 0.32 -2.90
N ILE A 237 8.79 0.58 -2.62
CA ILE A 237 9.20 1.23 -1.36
C ILE A 237 9.15 2.74 -1.51
N LYS A 238 8.51 3.42 -0.55
CA LYS A 238 8.40 4.88 -0.53
C LYS A 238 8.71 5.44 0.86
N TYR A 239 9.56 6.45 0.89
CA TYR A 239 9.79 7.24 2.08
C TYR A 239 8.65 8.25 2.28
N VAL A 240 8.18 8.38 3.52
CA VAL A 240 7.11 9.31 3.90
C VAL A 240 7.68 10.33 4.88
N GLY A 241 8.25 11.41 4.34
CA GLY A 241 8.90 12.45 5.12
C GLY A 241 8.11 13.76 5.25
N SER A 242 7.06 13.97 4.45
CA SER A 242 6.28 15.22 4.47
C SER A 242 4.88 15.03 5.05
N GLY A 243 4.29 16.13 5.55
CA GLY A 243 2.93 16.12 6.08
C GLY A 243 1.88 15.80 5.02
N GLU A 244 2.09 16.29 3.79
CA GLU A 244 1.27 16.00 2.61
C GLU A 244 1.36 14.52 2.24
N ALA A 245 2.56 13.94 2.23
CA ALA A 245 2.76 12.53 1.97
C ALA A 245 2.09 11.67 3.05
N ALA A 246 2.21 12.06 4.33
CA ALA A 246 1.54 11.38 5.44
C ALA A 246 0.01 11.44 5.31
N LYS A 247 -0.57 12.60 4.98
CA LYS A 247 -2.02 12.74 4.75
C LYS A 247 -2.48 11.87 3.58
N ALA A 248 -1.79 11.95 2.44
CA ALA A 248 -2.11 11.14 1.26
C ALA A 248 -2.01 9.64 1.57
N LEU A 249 -1.04 9.24 2.40
CA LEU A 249 -0.87 7.87 2.85
C LEU A 249 -2.01 7.38 3.75
N VAL A 250 -2.51 8.22 4.65
CA VAL A 250 -3.70 7.88 5.46
C VAL A 250 -4.90 7.57 4.56
N TYR A 251 -5.16 8.41 3.55
CA TYR A 251 -6.21 8.13 2.57
C TYR A 251 -5.94 6.85 1.77
N TYR A 252 -4.71 6.66 1.32
CA TYR A 252 -4.30 5.46 0.60
C TYR A 252 -4.59 4.20 1.42
N ILE A 253 -4.12 4.12 2.66
CA ILE A 253 -4.33 2.95 3.53
C ILE A 253 -5.80 2.77 3.87
N THR A 254 -6.53 3.87 4.09
CA THR A 254 -7.97 3.80 4.34
C THR A 254 -8.68 3.17 3.15
N ASP A 255 -8.30 3.52 1.91
CA ASP A 255 -8.85 2.89 0.70
C ASP A 255 -8.58 1.38 0.68
N TYR A 256 -7.38 0.93 1.10
CA TYR A 256 -7.08 -0.50 1.18
C TYR A 256 -7.86 -1.21 2.28
N ILE A 257 -7.91 -0.66 3.49
CA ILE A 257 -8.70 -1.20 4.61
C ILE A 257 -10.17 -1.30 4.21
N THR A 258 -10.69 -0.29 3.51
CA THR A 258 -12.10 -0.24 3.10
C THR A 258 -12.38 -0.92 1.75
N LYS A 259 -11.36 -1.46 1.06
CA LYS A 259 -11.48 -2.03 -0.28
C LYS A 259 -12.40 -3.26 -0.35
N GLY A 260 -12.51 -3.99 0.76
CA GLY A 260 -13.44 -5.11 0.90
C GLY A 260 -14.90 -4.70 1.09
N THR A 261 -15.19 -3.40 1.21
CA THR A 261 -16.56 -2.92 1.37
C THR A 261 -17.30 -2.89 0.04
N LEU A 262 -18.54 -3.34 0.06
CA LEU A 262 -19.41 -3.34 -1.11
C LEU A 262 -19.63 -1.89 -1.57
N ALA A 263 -19.35 -1.61 -2.84
CA ALA A 263 -19.59 -0.29 -3.40
C ALA A 263 -21.05 0.13 -3.17
N THR A 264 -21.27 1.37 -2.71
CA THR A 264 -22.57 1.83 -2.21
C THR A 264 -23.71 1.59 -3.21
N HIS A 265 -23.46 1.84 -4.50
CA HIS A 265 -24.46 1.62 -5.55
C HIS A 265 -24.84 0.14 -5.71
N VAL A 266 -23.89 -0.79 -5.55
CA VAL A 266 -24.15 -2.24 -5.57
C VAL A 266 -24.91 -2.65 -4.32
N GLY A 267 -24.56 -2.09 -3.16
CA GLY A 267 -25.28 -2.31 -1.91
C GLY A 267 -26.73 -1.84 -1.99
N LEU A 268 -26.96 -0.64 -2.50
CA LEU A 268 -28.32 -0.10 -2.71
C LEU A 268 -29.12 -0.95 -3.68
N ALA A 269 -28.54 -1.39 -4.80
CA ALA A 269 -29.21 -2.28 -5.74
C ALA A 269 -29.57 -3.64 -5.10
N ALA A 270 -28.71 -4.18 -4.24
CA ALA A 270 -28.99 -5.41 -3.50
C ALA A 270 -30.13 -5.23 -2.48
N VAL A 271 -30.18 -4.10 -1.79
CA VAL A 271 -31.28 -3.73 -0.87
C VAL A 271 -32.58 -3.55 -1.66
N GLU A 272 -32.56 -2.83 -2.78
CA GLU A 272 -33.73 -2.63 -3.64
C GLU A 272 -34.29 -3.97 -4.14
N TYR A 273 -33.40 -4.87 -4.57
CA TYR A 273 -33.77 -6.22 -4.96
C TYR A 273 -34.40 -7.00 -3.80
N ALA A 274 -33.82 -6.92 -2.61
CA ALA A 274 -34.37 -7.57 -1.42
C ALA A 274 -35.77 -7.06 -1.05
N ILE A 275 -36.00 -5.74 -1.16
CA ILE A 275 -37.32 -5.12 -0.95
C ILE A 275 -38.32 -5.64 -1.98
N LYS A 276 -37.99 -5.61 -3.27
CA LYS A 276 -38.85 -6.13 -4.35
C LYS A 276 -39.23 -7.58 -4.10
N MET A 277 -38.25 -8.43 -3.79
CA MET A 277 -38.49 -9.85 -3.50
C MET A 277 -39.27 -10.07 -2.20
N ASN A 278 -39.19 -9.15 -1.23
CA ASN A 278 -40.00 -9.23 -0.02
C ASN A 278 -41.45 -8.87 -0.29
N ASN A 279 -41.71 -7.82 -1.07
CA ASN A 279 -43.05 -7.40 -1.45
C ASN A 279 -43.77 -8.41 -2.36
N ILE A 280 -43.04 -9.17 -3.18
CA ILE A 280 -43.62 -10.29 -3.95
C ILE A 280 -44.08 -11.43 -3.02
N LYS A 281 -43.36 -11.68 -1.92
CA LYS A 281 -43.70 -12.74 -0.96
C LYS A 281 -44.83 -12.33 -0.01
N PHE A 282 -44.82 -11.08 0.41
CA PHE A 282 -45.82 -10.48 1.29
C PHE A 282 -46.53 -9.40 0.50
N ASP A 283 -47.56 -9.80 -0.23
CA ASP A 283 -48.36 -8.87 -1.00
C ASP A 283 -48.99 -7.84 -0.04
N PRO A 284 -48.78 -6.52 -0.28
CA PRO A 284 -49.40 -5.47 0.51
C PRO A 284 -50.93 -5.55 0.55
N GLU A 285 -51.57 -6.18 -0.44
CA GLU A 285 -53.03 -6.36 -0.47
C GLU A 285 -53.51 -7.48 0.47
N ASP A 286 -52.65 -8.45 0.80
CA ASP A 286 -52.89 -9.52 1.78
C ASP A 286 -52.45 -9.13 3.21
N SER A 287 -52.22 -7.83 3.46
CA SER A 287 -51.70 -7.27 4.73
C SER A 287 -52.30 -7.84 6.02
N PRO A 288 -53.62 -8.11 6.17
CA PRO A 288 -54.14 -8.66 7.43
C PRO A 288 -53.72 -10.12 7.71
N ARG A 289 -53.04 -10.80 6.78
CA ARG A 289 -52.69 -12.23 6.86
C ARG A 289 -51.32 -12.50 7.47
N TYR A 290 -50.43 -11.50 7.51
CA TYR A 290 -49.04 -11.67 7.92
C TYR A 290 -48.70 -10.82 9.14
N GLU A 291 -47.98 -11.42 10.09
CA GLU A 291 -47.50 -10.67 11.25
C GLU A 291 -46.33 -9.76 10.84
N GLN A 292 -46.36 -8.49 11.26
CA GLN A 292 -45.33 -7.51 10.91
C GLN A 292 -43.91 -7.96 11.28
N ALA A 293 -43.77 -8.70 12.38
CA ALA A 293 -42.50 -9.27 12.82
C ALA A 293 -41.94 -10.28 11.79
N GLU A 294 -42.80 -11.08 11.16
CA GLU A 294 -42.41 -12.05 10.13
C GLU A 294 -41.95 -11.34 8.85
N VAL A 295 -42.70 -10.31 8.42
CA VAL A 295 -42.35 -9.49 7.25
C VAL A 295 -41.00 -8.81 7.44
N ASN A 296 -40.77 -8.22 8.62
CA ASN A 296 -39.53 -7.53 8.97
C ASN A 296 -38.33 -8.49 9.05
N ARG A 297 -38.51 -9.65 9.69
CA ARG A 297 -37.46 -10.68 9.77
C ARG A 297 -37.08 -11.19 8.39
N SER A 298 -38.07 -11.45 7.53
CA SER A 298 -37.82 -11.87 6.14
C SER A 298 -37.09 -10.79 5.34
N LEU A 299 -37.50 -9.52 5.45
CA LEU A 299 -36.84 -8.42 4.77
C LEU A 299 -35.37 -8.31 5.22
N PHE A 300 -35.12 -8.33 6.52
CA PHE A 300 -33.76 -8.29 7.07
C PHE A 300 -32.90 -9.43 6.53
N THR A 301 -33.40 -10.68 6.59
CA THR A 301 -32.67 -11.84 6.06
C THR A 301 -32.40 -11.71 4.56
N LYS A 302 -33.38 -11.31 3.76
CA LYS A 302 -33.20 -11.11 2.30
C LYS A 302 -32.17 -10.02 2.01
N THR A 303 -32.20 -8.92 2.74
CA THR A 303 -31.24 -7.82 2.59
C THR A 303 -29.82 -8.29 2.93
N VAL A 304 -29.63 -8.96 4.07
CA VAL A 304 -28.33 -9.51 4.47
C VAL A 304 -27.82 -10.50 3.42
N MET A 305 -28.66 -11.44 2.99
CA MET A 305 -28.28 -12.45 1.99
C MET A 305 -27.96 -11.81 0.63
N ALA A 306 -28.72 -10.80 0.21
CA ALA A 306 -28.48 -10.08 -1.03
C ALA A 306 -27.14 -9.32 -0.97
N LEU A 307 -26.87 -8.61 0.13
CA LEU A 307 -25.59 -7.92 0.33
C LEU A 307 -24.42 -8.90 0.37
N MET A 308 -24.52 -9.98 1.14
CA MET A 308 -23.50 -11.02 1.23
C MET A 308 -23.24 -11.69 -0.13
N SER A 309 -24.28 -11.92 -0.94
CA SER A 309 -24.13 -12.53 -2.28
C SER A 309 -23.34 -11.65 -3.26
N LYS A 310 -23.20 -10.36 -2.96
CA LYS A 310 -22.43 -9.40 -3.78
C LYS A 310 -21.03 -9.18 -3.25
N GLN A 311 -20.69 -9.75 -2.09
CA GLN A 311 -19.36 -9.69 -1.52
C GLN A 311 -18.61 -10.98 -1.85
N GLU A 312 -17.84 -10.95 -2.94
CA GLU A 312 -16.96 -12.06 -3.30
C GLU A 312 -15.66 -12.00 -2.48
N MET A 313 -15.24 -13.14 -1.95
CA MET A 313 -13.94 -13.29 -1.29
C MET A 313 -13.15 -14.39 -1.98
N SER A 314 -11.85 -14.16 -2.17
CA SER A 314 -10.96 -15.20 -2.71
C SER A 314 -10.77 -16.33 -1.70
N HIS A 315 -10.55 -17.55 -2.20
CA HIS A 315 -10.22 -18.70 -1.37
C HIS A 315 -8.99 -18.43 -0.48
N GLN A 316 -8.00 -17.71 -0.99
CA GLN A 316 -6.77 -17.36 -0.28
C GLN A 316 -7.04 -16.41 0.90
N GLN A 317 -7.94 -15.44 0.75
CA GLN A 317 -8.35 -14.57 1.87
C GLN A 317 -9.02 -15.37 2.97
N VAL A 318 -9.96 -16.25 2.61
CA VAL A 318 -10.61 -17.13 3.58
C VAL A 318 -9.58 -18.01 4.29
N MET A 319 -8.65 -18.60 3.52
CA MET A 319 -7.60 -19.43 4.10
C MET A 319 -6.63 -18.65 4.98
N SER A 320 -6.31 -17.40 4.67
CA SER A 320 -5.45 -16.55 5.51
C SER A 320 -6.01 -16.39 6.92
N TYR A 321 -7.33 -16.24 7.06
CA TYR A 321 -8.00 -16.26 8.35
C TYR A 321 -7.94 -17.62 9.04
N LEU A 322 -8.10 -18.73 8.29
CA LEU A 322 -8.09 -20.08 8.86
C LEU A 322 -6.70 -20.53 9.32
N VAL A 323 -5.63 -20.09 8.65
CA VAL A 323 -4.25 -20.44 8.99
C VAL A 323 -3.63 -19.50 10.04
N GLY A 324 -4.36 -18.43 10.42
CA GLY A 324 -3.94 -17.51 11.49
C GLY A 324 -3.26 -16.21 11.03
N GLY A 325 -3.08 -16.00 9.71
CA GLY A 325 -2.51 -14.76 9.16
C GLY A 325 -3.49 -13.57 9.13
N GLY A 326 -4.80 -13.84 9.08
CA GLY A 326 -5.84 -12.81 9.12
C GLY A 326 -5.86 -11.89 7.89
N ASP A 327 -6.31 -10.65 8.07
CA ASP A 327 -6.30 -9.61 7.03
C ASP A 327 -5.31 -8.47 7.30
N SER A 328 -4.58 -8.55 8.41
CA SER A 328 -3.69 -7.50 8.86
C SER A 328 -2.58 -8.00 9.78
N TYR A 329 -1.44 -7.34 9.72
CA TYR A 329 -0.29 -7.55 10.60
C TYR A 329 -0.09 -6.29 11.41
N THR A 330 -0.16 -6.39 12.73
CA THR A 330 -0.12 -5.22 13.60
C THR A 330 0.92 -5.37 14.70
N SER A 331 1.62 -4.28 14.99
CA SER A 331 2.58 -4.25 16.09
C SER A 331 1.97 -3.73 17.41
N HIS A 332 0.80 -3.08 17.32
CA HIS A 332 0.07 -2.50 18.46
C HIS A 332 -1.39 -2.93 18.45
N SER A 333 -2.02 -2.94 19.62
CA SER A 333 -3.46 -3.13 19.74
C SER A 333 -4.22 -1.83 19.47
N PHE A 334 -5.21 -1.88 18.59
CA PHE A 334 -6.06 -0.72 18.29
C PHE A 334 -7.36 -0.77 19.09
N LYS A 335 -7.95 0.40 19.36
CA LYS A 335 -9.28 0.54 19.97
C LYS A 335 -10.24 1.11 18.95
N VAL A 336 -11.47 0.60 18.96
CA VAL A 336 -12.54 1.11 18.09
C VAL A 336 -12.92 2.51 18.57
N VAL A 337 -12.69 3.50 17.72
CA VAL A 337 -13.18 4.86 17.92
C VAL A 337 -14.53 4.99 17.23
N LYS A 338 -15.60 5.20 18.01
CA LYS A 338 -16.92 5.51 17.46
C LYS A 338 -16.92 6.96 17.01
N TRP A 339 -16.58 7.19 15.74
CA TRP A 339 -16.39 8.54 15.20
C TRP A 339 -17.58 9.47 15.50
N GLY A 340 -18.82 9.01 15.34
CA GLY A 340 -20.01 9.84 15.64
C GLY A 340 -20.20 10.18 17.13
N ASP A 341 -19.69 9.38 18.05
CA ASP A 341 -19.70 9.72 19.48
C ASP A 341 -18.61 10.74 19.80
N TYR A 342 -17.43 10.55 19.20
CA TYR A 342 -16.29 11.46 19.33
C TYR A 342 -16.57 12.84 18.73
N ASP A 343 -17.08 12.88 17.50
CA ASP A 343 -17.47 14.11 16.80
C ASP A 343 -18.52 14.90 17.59
N ARG A 344 -19.56 14.22 18.09
CA ARG A 344 -20.56 14.85 18.99
C ARG A 344 -19.95 15.37 20.29
N HIS A 345 -18.94 14.69 20.83
CA HIS A 345 -18.25 15.13 22.03
C HIS A 345 -17.42 16.40 21.77
N ILE A 346 -16.62 16.41 20.71
CA ILE A 346 -15.82 17.58 20.31
C ILE A 346 -16.73 18.76 19.96
N ALA A 347 -17.77 18.55 19.16
CA ALA A 347 -18.72 19.60 18.79
C ALA A 347 -19.45 20.19 20.00
N ARG A 348 -19.65 19.42 21.08
CA ARG A 348 -20.17 19.95 22.35
C ARG A 348 -19.12 20.79 23.07
N GLN A 349 -17.89 20.32 23.16
CA GLN A 349 -16.80 21.09 23.79
C GLN A 349 -16.51 22.41 23.06
N GLU A 350 -16.55 22.43 21.73
CA GLU A 350 -16.37 23.67 20.96
C GLU A 350 -17.51 24.67 21.19
N ARG A 351 -18.75 24.20 21.36
CA ARG A 351 -19.89 25.04 21.76
C ARG A 351 -19.71 25.60 23.16
N ASP A 352 -19.32 24.76 24.11
CA ASP A 352 -19.08 25.19 25.49
C ASP A 352 -17.91 26.21 25.57
N LEU A 353 -16.91 26.10 24.70
CA LEU A 353 -15.81 27.08 24.61
C LEU A 353 -16.21 28.40 23.95
N THR A 354 -17.15 28.38 22.98
CA THR A 354 -17.66 29.58 22.33
C THR A 354 -18.70 30.32 23.16
N GLU A 355 -19.43 29.63 24.05
CA GLU A 355 -20.36 30.26 25.00
C GLU A 355 -19.66 30.94 26.20
N VAL A 356 -18.37 30.66 26.45
CA VAL A 356 -17.58 31.23 27.56
C VAL A 356 -16.71 32.43 27.15
N ALA A 357 -16.58 32.73 25.86
CA ALA A 357 -15.85 33.91 25.39
C ALA A 357 -16.74 35.17 25.48
N PRO A 358 -16.42 36.18 26.32
CA PRO A 358 -17.19 37.42 26.35
C PRO A 358 -16.99 38.17 25.02
N ALA A 359 -18.11 38.59 24.42
CA ALA A 359 -18.11 39.42 23.23
C ALA A 359 -17.21 40.65 23.43
N LEU A 360 -16.16 40.78 22.62
CA LEU A 360 -15.39 42.01 22.54
C LEU A 360 -16.31 43.11 21.99
N PRO A 361 -16.32 44.32 22.58
CA PRO A 361 -17.20 45.39 22.14
C PRO A 361 -16.82 45.85 20.74
N GLU A 362 -17.82 45.94 19.86
CA GLU A 362 -17.71 46.46 18.50
C GLU A 362 -17.21 47.91 18.54
N SER A 363 -16.01 48.16 18.00
CA SER A 363 -15.57 49.51 17.70
C SER A 363 -16.23 49.96 16.41
N GLU A 364 -17.20 50.87 16.52
CA GLU A 364 -17.75 51.61 15.39
C GLU A 364 -16.62 52.29 14.60
N SER A 365 -16.49 51.92 13.33
CA SER A 365 -15.82 52.76 12.33
C SER A 365 -16.77 52.97 11.16
N ASN A 366 -17.63 53.97 11.33
CA ASN A 366 -18.28 54.68 10.24
C ASN A 366 -17.19 55.28 9.34
N VAL A 367 -17.08 54.84 8.08
CA VAL A 367 -17.00 55.73 6.91
C VAL A 367 -17.51 54.96 5.69
N ASP A 368 -18.60 55.45 5.11
CA ASP A 368 -19.14 55.19 3.77
C ASP A 368 -19.12 56.55 3.03
N PRO A 369 -19.21 56.65 1.69
CA PRO A 369 -19.33 55.61 0.66
C PRO A 369 -18.22 55.55 -0.40
#